data_AF-A0AAE7M433-F1
#
_entry.id   AF-A0AAE7M433-F1
#
_cell.length_a   1.000
_cell.length_b   1.000
_cell.length_c   1.000
_cell.angle_alpha   90.00
_cell.angle_beta   90.00
_cell.angle_gamma   90.00
#
_symmetry.space_group_name_H-M   'P 1'
#
loop_
_entity.id
_entity.type
_entity.pdbx_description
1 polymer ?
#
loop_
_entity_poly.entity_id
_entity_poly.type
_entity_poly.pdbx_seq_one_letter_code
_entity_poly.pdbx_strand_id
1 'polypeptide(L)' 'MAVELPLAQMTHDEKLQAMELLWAELSKTPEQLTSPAWHRDVLRSRCGQVQQGQARFQSWDTAMDELRAELRGHQAP' A
#
# COMPACT_ATOMS: atom_id res chain seq x y z
N MET A 1 -15.05 23.58 2.03
CA MET A 1 -15.95 23.04 3.08
C MET A 1 -15.27 21.82 3.67
N ALA A 2 -15.24 21.69 5.00
CA ALA A 2 -14.75 20.48 5.65
C ALA A 2 -15.85 19.41 5.60
N VAL A 3 -15.47 18.18 5.24
CA VAL A 3 -16.37 17.03 5.35
C VAL A 3 -16.15 16.44 6.74
N GLU A 4 -17.12 16.61 7.63
CA GLU A 4 -17.09 16.00 8.96
C GLU A 4 -17.89 14.70 8.95
N LEU A 5 -17.20 13.58 9.14
CA LEU A 5 -17.83 12.28 9.38
C LEU A 5 -17.98 12.08 10.89
N PRO A 6 -19.10 11.51 11.39
CA PRO A 6 -19.29 11.23 12.82
C PRO A 6 -18.48 10.00 13.25
N LEU A 7 -17.16 10.01 13.04
CA LEU A 7 -16.26 8.87 13.25
C LEU A 7 -16.31 8.36 14.70
N ALA A 8 -16.60 9.22 15.67
CA ALA A 8 -16.73 8.80 17.08
C ALA A 8 -17.92 7.86 17.32
N GLN A 9 -18.95 7.92 16.47
CA GLN A 9 -20.17 7.11 16.59
C GLN A 9 -20.09 5.81 15.77
N MET A 10 -19.12 5.71 14.85
CA MET A 10 -18.92 4.53 14.03
C MET A 10 -18.17 3.43 14.78
N THR A 11 -18.63 2.20 14.60
CA THR A 11 -17.90 0.97 14.93
C THR A 11 -16.60 0.87 14.10
N HIS A 12 -15.75 -0.09 14.46
CA HIS A 12 -14.51 -0.32 13.72
C HIS A 12 -14.78 -0.73 12.27
N ASP A 13 -15.74 -1.63 12.06
CA ASP A 13 -16.09 -2.14 10.72
C ASP A 13 -16.69 -1.03 9.85
N GLU A 14 -17.55 -0.16 10.41
CA GLU A 14 -18.12 0.98 9.68
C GLU A 14 -17.03 1.97 9.24
N LYS A 15 -15.99 2.18 10.07
CA LYS A 15 -14.85 3.03 9.69
C LYS A 15 -14.05 2.42 8.54
N LEU A 16 -13.80 1.12 8.58
CA LEU A 16 -13.11 0.40 7.51
C LEU A 16 -13.91 0.48 6.21
N GLN A 17 -15.22 0.22 6.27
CA GLN A 17 -16.10 0.33 5.12
C GLN A 17 -16.13 1.76 4.55
N ALA A 18 -16.19 2.78 5.42
CA ALA A 18 -16.10 4.16 4.98
C ALA A 18 -14.77 4.46 4.26
N MET A 19 -13.66 3.96 4.79
CA MET A 19 -12.34 4.07 4.15
C MET A 19 -12.30 3.38 2.79
N GLU A 20 -12.89 2.19 2.65
CA GLU A 20 -12.97 1.46 1.38
C GLU A 20 -13.81 2.19 0.35
N LEU A 21 -14.98 2.73 0.75
CA LEU A 21 -15.83 3.52 -0.14
C LEU A 21 -15.12 4.78 -0.63
N LEU A 22 -14.46 5.50 0.28
CA LEU A 22 -13.65 6.67 -0.06
C LEU A 22 -12.53 6.29 -1.02
N TRP A 23 -11.81 5.20 -0.72
CA TRP A 23 -10.72 4.72 -1.55
C TRP A 23 -11.19 4.31 -2.95
N ALA A 24 -12.32 3.62 -3.04
CA ALA A 24 -12.93 3.20 -4.31
C ALA A 24 -13.31 4.41 -5.18
N GLU A 25 -13.82 5.48 -4.58
CA GLU A 25 -14.16 6.70 -5.33
C GLU A 25 -12.92 7.45 -5.81
N LEU A 26 -11.94 7.68 -4.91
CA LEU A 26 -10.69 8.37 -5.24
C LEU A 26 -9.90 7.65 -6.32
N SER A 27 -9.93 6.31 -6.30
CA SER A 27 -9.20 5.48 -7.26
C SER A 27 -9.76 5.53 -8.69
N LYS A 28 -10.95 6.11 -8.91
CA LYS A 28 -11.53 6.27 -10.26
C LYS A 28 -10.85 7.36 -11.09
N THR A 29 -10.19 8.32 -10.45
CA THR A 29 -9.57 9.48 -11.10
C THR A 29 -8.13 9.68 -10.63
N PRO A 30 -7.25 8.67 -10.80
CA PRO A 30 -5.89 8.71 -10.28
C PRO A 30 -5.06 9.88 -10.85
N GLU A 31 -5.39 10.38 -12.03
CA GLU A 31 -4.75 11.54 -12.66
C GLU A 31 -4.99 12.86 -11.92
N GLN A 32 -6.05 12.97 -11.11
CA GLN A 32 -6.31 14.16 -10.29
C GLN A 32 -5.34 14.26 -9.11
N LEU A 33 -4.71 13.15 -8.72
CA LEU A 33 -3.72 13.08 -7.65
C LEU A 33 -2.32 13.20 -8.27
N THR A 34 -1.70 14.37 -8.10
CA THR A 34 -0.31 14.57 -8.51
C THR A 34 0.61 13.74 -7.61
N SER A 35 1.32 12.79 -8.23
CA SER A 35 2.37 12.05 -7.53
C SER A 35 3.42 13.01 -6.97
N PRO A 36 3.89 12.80 -5.73
CA PRO A 36 5.00 13.56 -5.19
C PRO A 36 6.24 13.51 -6.09
N ALA A 37 7.02 14.58 -6.14
CA ALA A 37 8.17 14.68 -7.03
C ALA A 37 9.20 13.55 -6.85
N TRP A 38 9.38 13.07 -5.61
CA TRP A 38 10.29 11.97 -5.28
C TRP A 38 9.84 10.61 -5.84
N HIS A 39 8.54 10.43 -6.13
CA HIS A 39 7.99 9.15 -6.57
C HIS A 39 8.62 8.70 -7.89
N ARG A 40 8.83 9.64 -8.82
CA ARG A 40 9.50 9.38 -10.10
C ARG A 40 10.91 8.82 -9.91
N ASP A 41 11.66 9.38 -8.97
CA ASP A 41 13.07 9.03 -8.79
C ASP A 41 13.19 7.63 -8.15
N VAL A 42 12.29 7.29 -7.23
CA VAL A 42 12.15 5.93 -6.67
C VAL A 42 11.77 4.92 -7.76
N LEU A 43 10.78 5.23 -8.59
CA LEU A 43 10.39 4.33 -9.69
C LEU A 43 11.53 4.10 -10.67
N ARG A 44 12.24 5.17 -11.07
CA ARG A 44 13.41 5.08 -11.96
C ARG A 44 14.48 4.16 -11.37
N SER A 45 14.81 4.34 -10.09
CA SER A 45 15.79 3.50 -9.40
C SER A 45 15.38 2.03 -9.40
N ARG A 46 14.13 1.73 -9.02
CA ARG A 46 13.61 0.35 -8.96
C ARG A 46 13.55 -0.31 -10.33
N CYS A 47 13.07 0.40 -11.35
CA CYS A 47 13.07 -0.09 -12.73
C CYS A 47 14.49 -0.39 -13.22
N GLY A 48 15.47 0.46 -12.90
CA GLY A 48 16.88 0.23 -13.22
C GLY A 48 17.43 -1.04 -12.57
N GLN A 49 17.11 -1.28 -11.29
CA GLN A 49 17.52 -2.50 -10.58
C GLN A 49 16.93 -3.76 -11.22
N VAL A 50 15.66 -3.72 -11.65
CA VAL A 50 15.02 -4.84 -12.35
C VAL A 50 15.71 -5.12 -13.69
N GLN A 51 15.99 -4.07 -14.48
CA GLN A 51 16.70 -4.21 -15.76
C GLN A 51 18.12 -4.76 -15.60
N GLN A 52 18.80 -4.40 -14.51
CA GLN A 52 20.14 -4.90 -14.17
C GLN A 52 20.12 -6.29 -13.52
N GLY A 53 18.95 -6.90 -13.30
CA GLY A 53 18.80 -8.20 -12.63
C GLY A 53 19.06 -8.18 -11.12
N GLN A 54 19.15 -7.00 -10.50
CA GLN A 54 19.37 -6.82 -9.06
C GLN A 54 18.07 -6.88 -8.25
N ALA A 55 16.93 -6.73 -8.92
CA ALA A 55 15.60 -6.88 -8.33
C ALA A 55 14.70 -7.71 -9.24
N ARG A 56 13.75 -8.42 -8.66
CA ARG A 56 12.73 -9.19 -9.39
C ARG A 56 11.36 -8.93 -8.80
N PHE A 57 10.34 -9.04 -9.63
CA PHE A 57 8.97 -9.12 -9.14
C PHE A 57 8.76 -10.49 -8.50
N GLN A 58 8.05 -10.50 -7.38
CA GLN A 58 7.60 -11.70 -6.70
C GLN A 58 6.09 -11.63 -6.53
N SER A 59 5.43 -12.79 -6.48
CA SER A 59 4.02 -12.84 -6.13
C SER A 59 3.83 -12.40 -4.69
N TRP A 60 2.67 -11.82 -4.43
CA TRP A 60 2.29 -11.38 -3.08
C TRP A 60 2.25 -12.55 -2.10
N ASP A 61 1.70 -13.69 -2.52
CA ASP A 61 1.60 -14.88 -1.67
C ASP A 61 2.98 -15.37 -1.23
N THR A 62 3.95 -15.46 -2.16
CA THR A 62 5.33 -15.85 -1.84
C THR A 62 5.99 -14.85 -0.90
N ALA A 63 5.81 -13.54 -1.14
CA ALA A 63 6.34 -12.51 -0.24
C ALA A 63 5.81 -12.64 1.19
N MET A 64 4.51 -12.90 1.33
CA MET A 64 3.87 -13.04 2.63
C MET A 64 4.30 -14.33 3.35
N ASP A 65 4.50 -15.42 2.62
CA ASP A 65 4.99 -16.67 3.19
C ASP A 65 6.44 -16.56 3.68
N GLU A 66 7.31 -15.94 2.89
CA GLU A 66 8.69 -15.62 3.29
C GLU A 66 8.71 -14.75 4.55
N LEU A 67 7.92 -13.67 4.57
CA LEU A 67 7.82 -12.77 5.72
C LEU A 67 7.32 -13.49 6.98
N ARG A 68 6.29 -14.33 6.86
CA ARG A 68 5.77 -15.12 7.99
C ARG A 68 6.81 -16.10 8.51
N ALA A 69 7.57 -16.74 7.62
CA ALA A 69 8.65 -17.65 8.01
C ALA A 69 9.77 -16.92 8.76
N GLU A 70 10.18 -15.75 8.27
CA GLU A 70 11.18 -14.90 8.92
C GLU A 70 10.74 -14.44 10.30
N LEU A 71 9.50 -13.94 10.44
CA LEU A 71 8.95 -13.51 11.72
C LEU A 71 8.87 -14.64 12.74
N ARG A 72 8.54 -15.87 12.30
CA ARG A 72 8.54 -17.06 13.18
C ARG A 72 9.95 -17.48 13.59
N GLY A 73 10.93 -17.35 12.70
CA GLY A 73 12.33 -17.65 12.99
C GLY A 73 12.95 -16.72 14.04
N HIS A 74 12.55 -15.44 14.05
CA HIS A 74 12.94 -14.47 15.07
C HIS A 74 12.20 -14.65 16.42
N GLN A 75 11.19 -15.53 16.48
CA GLN A 75 10.43 -15.85 17.69
C GLN A 75 10.88 -17.18 18.34
N ALA A 76 11.90 -17.86 17.81
CA ALA A 76 12.52 -19.01 18.48
C ALA A 76 13.45 -18.53 19.61
N PRO A 77 13.40 -19.15 20.81
CA PRO A 77 14.29 -18.81 21.92
C PRO A 77 15.75 -19.19 21.66
#